data_AF-A0A7K3HE76-F1
#
_entry.id   AF-A0A7K3HE76-F1
#
_cell.length_a   1.000
_cell.length_b   1.000
_cell.length_c   1.000
_cell.angle_alpha   90.00
_cell.angle_beta   90.00
_cell.angle_gamma   90.00
#
_symmetry.space_group_name_H-M   'P 1'
#
loop_
_entity.id
_entity.type
_entity.pdbx_description
1 polymer ?
#
loop_
_entity_poly.entity_id
_entity_poly.type
_entity_poly.pdbx_seq_one_letter_code
_entity_poly.pdbx_strand_id
1 'polypeptide(L)'
;MSGWDISTSGVQFVTSLVEDAMDDVAKDVKAYASDVESAAASAGTISGPYCGAAPTGAIGAALALFVEGTAEEVLFLGARAAKSVNGAREATACYALADLDMAAEAQRRALAAPKVDPPGGDQGGGGREGRQK
;
A
#
# COMPACT_ATOMS: atom_id res chain seq x y z
N MET A 1 20.49 28.90 -13.83
CA MET A 1 20.62 27.49 -13.37
C MET A 1 19.34 26.80 -13.78
N SER A 2 19.40 25.65 -14.46
CA SER A 2 18.23 24.79 -14.62
C SER A 2 17.73 24.43 -13.21
N GLY A 3 16.42 24.30 -13.00
CA GLY A 3 15.88 23.78 -11.73
C GLY A 3 16.32 22.34 -11.40
N TRP A 4 17.13 21.75 -12.28
CA TRP A 4 17.78 20.46 -12.18
C TRP A 4 19.28 20.69 -11.96
N ASP A 5 19.69 20.72 -10.68
CA ASP A 5 21.06 20.54 -10.23
C ASP A 5 21.03 19.42 -9.18
N ILE A 6 20.83 18.19 -9.67
CA ILE A 6 20.64 17.01 -8.83
C ILE A 6 21.87 16.13 -8.84
N SER A 7 22.24 15.62 -7.66
CA SER A 7 23.23 14.56 -7.53
C SER A 7 22.57 13.22 -7.79
N THR A 8 22.96 12.53 -8.86
CA THR A 8 22.41 11.20 -9.22
C THR A 8 22.69 10.18 -8.12
N SER A 9 23.88 10.20 -7.51
CA SER A 9 24.23 9.36 -6.37
C SER A 9 23.45 9.72 -5.11
N GLY A 10 23.18 11.02 -4.90
CA GLY A 10 22.33 11.49 -3.80
C GLY A 10 20.89 10.98 -3.93
N VAL A 11 20.31 11.04 -5.12
CA VAL A 11 18.96 10.47 -5.37
C VAL A 11 18.97 8.96 -5.13
N GLN A 12 19.96 8.24 -5.67
CA GLN A 12 20.06 6.79 -5.45
C GLN A 12 20.11 6.43 -3.96
N PHE A 13 20.95 7.11 -3.18
CA PHE A 13 21.06 6.91 -1.75
C PHE A 13 19.74 7.17 -0.99
N VAL A 14 19.06 8.29 -1.27
CA VAL A 14 17.78 8.56 -0.62
C VAL A 14 16.73 7.52 -1.02
N THR A 15 16.68 7.13 -2.29
CA THR A 15 15.72 6.12 -2.75
C THR A 15 15.98 4.74 -2.12
N SER A 16 17.23 4.35 -1.87
CA SER A 16 17.52 3.08 -1.19
C SER A 16 17.10 3.12 0.28
N LEU A 17 17.29 4.25 0.98
CA LEU A 17 16.81 4.39 2.36
C LEU A 17 15.28 4.27 2.46
N VAL A 18 14.56 4.80 1.46
CA VAL A 18 13.10 4.66 1.41
C VAL A 18 12.70 3.20 1.17
N GLU A 19 13.42 2.47 0.32
CA GLU A 19 13.20 1.03 0.12
C GLU A 19 13.43 0.23 1.40
N ASP A 20 14.54 0.48 2.10
CA ASP A 20 14.82 -0.18 3.40
C ASP A 20 13.68 0.07 4.40
N ALA A 21 13.21 1.32 4.49
CA ALA A 21 12.07 1.67 5.35
C ALA A 21 10.77 0.98 4.90
N MET A 22 10.52 0.85 3.61
CA MET A 22 9.35 0.13 3.09
C MET A 22 9.41 -1.37 3.40
N ASP A 23 10.60 -1.97 3.33
CA ASP A 23 10.81 -3.37 3.71
C ASP A 23 10.56 -3.59 5.21
N ASP A 24 10.98 -2.65 6.06
CA ASP A 24 10.72 -2.70 7.49
C ASP A 24 9.23 -2.54 7.80
N VAL A 25 8.54 -1.59 7.16
CA VAL A 25 7.07 -1.46 7.28
C VAL A 25 6.38 -2.75 6.85
N ALA A 26 6.82 -3.41 5.77
CA ALA A 26 6.23 -4.66 5.33
C ALA A 26 6.44 -5.81 6.35
N LYS A 27 7.55 -5.83 7.08
CA LYS A 27 7.78 -6.77 8.19
C LYS A 27 6.86 -6.46 9.36
N ASP A 28 6.76 -5.19 9.74
CA ASP A 28 5.92 -4.75 10.85
C ASP A 28 4.44 -5.02 10.60
N VAL A 29 3.95 -4.84 9.37
CA VAL A 29 2.56 -5.18 8.99
C VAL A 29 2.29 -6.68 9.13
N LYS A 30 3.25 -7.54 8.77
CA LYS A 30 3.11 -9.00 8.94
C LYS A 30 3.13 -9.42 10.41
N ALA A 31 4.01 -8.80 11.21
CA ALA A 31 4.06 -9.04 12.65
C ALA A 31 2.75 -8.58 13.30
N TYR A 32 2.29 -7.37 12.96
CA TYR A 32 1.02 -6.81 13.40
C TYR A 32 -0.16 -7.74 13.10
N ALA A 33 -0.27 -8.28 11.88
CA ALA A 33 -1.33 -9.21 11.53
C ALA A 33 -1.31 -10.48 12.41
N SER A 34 -0.12 -11.01 12.67
CA SER A 34 0.07 -12.19 13.55
C SER A 34 -0.30 -11.89 15.00
N ASP A 35 0.07 -10.71 15.49
CA ASP A 35 -0.23 -10.25 16.86
C ASP A 35 -1.73 -10.03 17.05
N VAL A 36 -2.40 -9.46 16.05
CA VAL A 36 -3.86 -9.28 16.06
C VAL A 36 -4.60 -10.62 16.06
N GLU A 37 -4.18 -11.57 15.23
CA GLU A 37 -4.76 -12.92 15.21
C GLU A 37 -4.60 -13.62 16.57
N SER A 38 -3.38 -13.55 17.15
CA SER A 38 -3.09 -14.10 18.47
C SER A 38 -3.91 -13.44 19.58
N ALA A 39 -4.05 -12.11 19.54
CA ALA A 39 -4.87 -11.36 20.49
C ALA A 39 -6.36 -11.71 20.35
N ALA A 40 -6.88 -11.83 19.12
CA ALA A 40 -8.25 -12.23 18.86
C ALA A 40 -8.56 -13.64 19.38
N ALA A 41 -7.63 -14.59 19.20
CA ALA A 41 -7.74 -15.94 19.73
C ALA A 41 -7.69 -15.98 21.28
N SER A 42 -6.92 -15.07 21.89
CA SER A 42 -6.73 -14.99 23.34
C SER A 42 -7.81 -14.19 24.08
N ALA A 43 -8.57 -13.34 23.39
CA ALA A 43 -9.53 -12.42 24.00
C ALA A 43 -10.81 -13.06 24.55
N GLY A 44 -10.92 -14.39 24.50
CA GLY A 44 -12.07 -15.13 24.98
C GLY A 44 -13.32 -14.93 24.13
N THR A 45 -14.35 -15.72 24.41
CA THR A 45 -15.61 -15.72 23.67
C THR A 45 -16.76 -15.48 24.63
N ILE A 46 -17.79 -14.73 24.21
CA ILE A 46 -19.05 -14.68 24.96
C ILE A 46 -19.88 -15.86 24.45
N SER A 47 -19.76 -17.02 25.10
CA SER A 47 -20.62 -18.17 24.84
C SER A 47 -21.09 -18.80 26.15
N GLY A 48 -22.37 -19.21 26.18
CA GLY A 48 -22.86 -20.18 27.18
C GLY A 48 -22.22 -21.56 26.95
N PRO A 49 -22.58 -22.61 27.71
CA PRO A 49 -22.02 -23.94 27.51
C PRO A 49 -22.17 -24.37 26.04
N TYR A 50 -21.06 -24.39 25.32
CA TYR A 50 -21.00 -24.63 23.88
C TYR A 50 -20.14 -25.87 23.62
N CYS A 51 -20.70 -26.85 22.93
CA CYS A 51 -19.99 -28.06 22.51
C CYS A 51 -19.62 -27.92 21.03
N GLY A 52 -18.61 -27.12 20.72
CA GLY A 52 -18.12 -26.88 19.35
C GLY A 52 -16.95 -25.89 19.30
N ALA A 53 -16.50 -25.51 18.09
CA ALA A 53 -15.47 -24.48 17.92
C ALA A 53 -15.93 -23.14 18.53
N ALA A 54 -15.12 -22.58 19.43
CA ALA A 54 -15.51 -21.39 20.18
C ALA A 54 -15.77 -20.20 19.21
N PRO A 55 -16.94 -19.53 19.30
CA PRO A 55 -17.28 -18.43 18.40
C PRO A 55 -16.39 -17.21 18.66
N THR A 56 -15.97 -16.47 17.64
CA THR A 56 -15.16 -15.25 17.82
C THR A 56 -15.82 -14.27 18.82
N GLY A 57 -15.09 -13.90 19.87
CA GLY A 57 -15.57 -12.93 20.86
C GLY A 57 -15.63 -11.50 20.32
N ALA A 58 -16.28 -10.60 21.05
CA ALA A 58 -16.48 -9.20 20.62
C ALA A 58 -15.15 -8.47 20.32
N ILE A 59 -14.10 -8.75 21.08
CA ILE A 59 -12.76 -8.18 20.86
C ILE A 59 -12.15 -8.71 19.55
N GLY A 60 -12.23 -10.02 19.30
CA GLY A 60 -11.75 -10.61 18.04
C GLY A 60 -12.49 -10.07 16.82
N ALA A 61 -13.80 -9.84 16.92
CA ALA A 61 -14.59 -9.23 15.86
C ALA A 61 -14.20 -7.76 15.62
N ALA A 62 -13.98 -6.98 16.69
CA ALA A 62 -13.53 -5.60 16.58
C ALA A 62 -12.13 -5.49 15.94
N LEU A 63 -11.22 -6.40 16.29
CA LEU A 63 -9.90 -6.48 15.69
C LEU A 63 -9.96 -6.82 14.20
N ALA A 64 -10.83 -7.74 13.78
CA ALA A 64 -11.04 -8.05 12.37
C ALA A 64 -11.53 -6.82 11.58
N LEU A 65 -12.50 -6.08 12.12
CA LEU A 65 -12.99 -4.84 11.50
C LEU A 65 -11.92 -3.75 11.44
N PHE A 66 -11.07 -3.64 12.46
CA PHE A 66 -9.96 -2.69 12.45
C PHE A 66 -8.93 -3.01 11.36
N VAL A 67 -8.55 -4.28 11.23
CA VAL A 67 -7.62 -4.73 10.18
C VAL A 67 -8.23 -4.48 8.79
N GLU A 68 -9.49 -4.84 8.60
CA GLU A 68 -10.18 -4.61 7.32
C GLU A 68 -10.28 -3.11 6.99
N GLY A 69 -10.61 -2.27 7.98
CA GLY A 69 -10.70 -0.82 7.81
C GLY A 69 -9.37 -0.10 7.56
N THR A 70 -8.24 -0.71 7.91
CA THR A 70 -6.90 -0.10 7.74
C THR A 70 -6.10 -0.68 6.57
N ALA A 71 -6.52 -1.83 6.01
CA ALA A 71 -5.80 -2.52 4.94
C ALA A 71 -5.63 -1.64 3.69
N GLU A 72 -6.66 -0.93 3.26
CA GLU A 72 -6.60 -0.04 2.09
C GLU A 72 -5.60 1.10 2.30
N GLU A 73 -5.59 1.72 3.48
CA GLU A 73 -4.70 2.83 3.81
C GLU A 73 -3.23 2.40 3.80
N VAL A 74 -2.93 1.22 4.35
CA VAL A 74 -1.57 0.65 4.38
C VAL A 74 -1.10 0.31 2.96
N LEU A 75 -1.96 -0.30 2.14
CA LEU A 75 -1.65 -0.61 0.75
C LEU A 75 -1.45 0.67 -0.08
N PHE A 76 -2.30 1.69 0.13
CA PHE A 76 -2.17 2.99 -0.51
C PHE A 76 -0.86 3.67 -0.17
N LEU A 77 -0.47 3.67 1.11
CA LEU A 77 0.79 4.25 1.56
C LEU A 77 1.99 3.56 0.88
N GLY A 78 2.01 2.24 0.85
CA GLY A 78 3.06 1.47 0.17
C GLY A 78 3.12 1.77 -1.33
N ALA A 79 1.97 1.76 -2.01
CA ALA A 79 1.91 2.08 -3.44
C ALA A 79 2.35 3.52 -3.73
N ARG A 80 2.05 4.48 -2.85
CA ARG A 80 2.46 5.88 -2.98
C ARG A 80 3.96 6.06 -2.80
N ALA A 81 4.55 5.38 -1.81
CA ALA A 81 5.98 5.39 -1.58
C ALA A 81 6.75 4.79 -2.76
N ALA A 82 6.32 3.61 -3.25
CA ALA A 82 6.91 2.98 -4.43
C ALA A 82 6.85 3.89 -5.68
N LYS A 83 5.70 4.53 -5.93
CA LYS A 83 5.54 5.46 -7.05
C LYS A 83 6.46 6.68 -6.93
N SER A 84 6.68 7.19 -5.72
CA SER A 84 7.58 8.32 -5.47
C SER A 84 9.04 7.95 -5.73
N VAL A 85 9.48 6.78 -5.24
CA VAL A 85 10.82 6.24 -5.48
C VAL A 85 11.08 6.00 -6.96
N ASN A 86 10.16 5.32 -7.64
CA ASN A 86 10.28 5.04 -9.07
C ASN A 86 10.29 6.34 -9.91
N GLY A 87 9.44 7.30 -9.57
CA GLY A 87 9.42 8.61 -10.20
C GLY A 87 10.74 9.37 -10.05
N ALA A 88 11.31 9.37 -8.85
CA ALA A 88 12.61 10.00 -8.59
C ALA A 88 13.73 9.36 -9.41
N ARG A 89 13.74 8.02 -9.51
CA ARG A 89 14.72 7.29 -10.33
C ARG A 89 14.55 7.53 -11.82
N GLU A 90 13.32 7.50 -12.32
CA GLU A 90 13.02 7.73 -13.75
C GLU A 90 13.38 9.18 -14.15
N ALA A 91 13.02 10.16 -13.32
CA ALA A 91 13.38 11.56 -13.54
C ALA A 91 14.90 11.76 -13.54
N THR A 92 15.61 11.11 -12.62
CA THR A 92 17.08 11.16 -12.55
C THR A 92 17.74 10.49 -13.76
N ALA A 93 17.17 9.39 -14.25
CA ALA A 93 17.64 8.73 -15.46
C ALA A 93 17.49 9.64 -16.70
N CYS A 94 16.35 10.32 -16.84
CA CYS A 94 16.13 11.29 -17.92
C CYS A 94 17.08 12.50 -17.81
N TYR A 95 17.28 13.01 -16.59
CA TYR A 95 18.24 14.07 -16.31
C TYR A 95 19.67 13.68 -16.71
N ALA A 96 20.10 12.45 -16.39
CA ALA A 96 21.42 11.95 -16.77
C ALA A 96 21.63 11.84 -18.29
N LEU A 97 20.54 11.73 -19.06
CA LEU A 97 20.54 11.76 -20.52
C LEU A 97 20.43 13.19 -21.10
N ALA A 98 20.48 14.22 -20.24
CA ALA A 98 20.27 15.62 -20.57
C ALA A 98 18.87 15.95 -21.14
N ASP A 99 17.88 15.09 -20.92
CA ASP A 99 16.48 15.31 -21.33
C ASP A 99 15.66 15.85 -20.14
N LEU A 100 15.69 17.18 -19.98
CA LEU A 100 15.05 17.86 -18.86
C LEU A 100 13.51 17.88 -18.98
N ASP A 101 12.97 17.82 -20.19
CA ASP A 101 11.53 17.79 -20.42
C ASP A 101 10.96 16.42 -20.02
N MET A 102 11.63 15.33 -20.41
CA MET A 102 11.28 13.98 -19.94
C MET A 102 11.48 13.83 -18.43
N ALA A 103 12.53 14.42 -17.86
CA ALA A 103 12.75 14.40 -16.41
C ALA A 103 11.59 15.08 -15.65
N ALA A 104 11.16 16.25 -16.12
CA ALA A 104 10.02 16.97 -15.55
C ALA A 104 8.71 16.21 -15.73
N GLU A 105 8.50 15.54 -16.86
CA GLU A 105 7.33 14.72 -17.08
C GLU A 105 7.29 13.46 -16.20
N ALA A 106 8.43 12.78 -16.02
CA ALA A 106 8.55 11.66 -15.09
C ALA A 106 8.20 12.09 -13.65
N GLN A 107 8.74 13.24 -13.21
CA GLN A 107 8.40 13.79 -11.90
C GLN A 107 6.90 14.11 -11.78
N ARG A 108 6.27 14.72 -12.79
CA ARG A 108 4.82 15.01 -12.78
C ARG A 108 3.97 13.75 -12.73
N ARG A 109 4.31 12.72 -13.51
CA ARG A 109 3.59 11.42 -13.51
C ARG A 109 3.63 10.73 -12.15
N ALA A 110 4.75 10.87 -11.42
CA ALA A 110 4.90 10.34 -10.08
C ALA A 110 3.94 10.97 -9.06
N LEU A 111 3.52 12.24 -9.27
CA LEU A 111 2.60 12.95 -8.37
C LEU A 111 1.18 12.39 -8.42
N ALA A 112 0.76 11.74 -9.50
CA ALA A 112 -0.58 11.16 -9.60
C ALA A 112 -0.79 10.09 -8.51
N ALA A 113 -1.97 10.06 -7.91
CA ALA A 113 -2.29 9.04 -6.89
C ALA A 113 -2.11 7.62 -7.46
N PRO A 114 -1.59 6.67 -6.67
CA PRO A 114 -1.63 5.26 -7.04
C PRO A 114 -3.08 4.77 -7.06
N LYS A 115 -3.36 3.81 -7.96
CA LYS A 115 -4.59 3.02 -7.89
C LYS A 115 -4.27 1.79 -7.06
N VAL A 116 -5.04 1.55 -6.02
CA VAL A 116 -4.93 0.37 -5.16
C VAL A 116 -6.30 -0.28 -5.18
N ASP A 117 -6.34 -1.56 -5.55
CA ASP A 117 -7.56 -2.34 -5.45
C ASP A 117 -7.67 -2.86 -4.01
N PRO A 118 -8.78 -2.61 -3.31
CA PRO A 118 -8.93 -3.11 -1.95
C PRO A 118 -9.02 -4.65 -1.96
N PRO A 119 -8.50 -5.33 -0.92
CA PRO A 119 -8.71 -6.75 -0.76
C PRO A 119 -10.22 -7.02 -0.62
N GLY A 120 -10.77 -7.84 -1.52
CA GLY A 120 -12.21 -8.10 -1.61
C GLY A 120 -12.96 -7.29 -2.69
N GLY A 121 -12.24 -6.47 -3.48
CA GLY A 121 -12.80 -5.80 -4.66
C GLY A 121 -13.33 -6.79 -5.70
N ASP A 122 -14.61 -6.68 -6.00
CA ASP A 122 -15.36 -7.47 -6.97
C ASP A 122 -14.63 -7.60 -8.32
N GLN A 123 -14.21 -8.82 -8.66
CA GLN A 123 -13.90 -9.20 -10.04
C GLN A 123 -15.22 -9.39 -10.81
N GLY A 124 -15.99 -8.31 -10.93
CA GLY A 124 -17.28 -8.25 -11.64
C GLY A 124 -17.13 -7.62 -13.03
N GLY A 125 -16.20 -8.11 -13.84
CA GLY A 125 -16.07 -7.69 -15.23
C GLY A 125 -17.11 -8.36 -16.14
N GLY A 126 -17.96 -7.58 -16.81
CA GLY A 126 -18.74 -8.08 -17.95
C GLY A 126 -19.91 -7.19 -18.39
N GLY A 127 -19.64 -6.19 -19.21
CA GLY A 127 -20.69 -5.40 -19.87
C GLY A 127 -21.51 -6.22 -20.88
N ARG A 128 -22.75 -5.78 -21.13
CA ARG A 128 -23.45 -5.85 -22.44
C ARG A 128 -24.77 -5.06 -22.43
N GLU A 129 -24.79 -4.04 -23.27
CA GLU A 129 -25.86 -3.60 -24.16
C GLU A 129 -27.34 -3.74 -23.77
N GLY A 130 -28.02 -2.58 -23.72
CA GLY A 130 -29.20 -2.32 -24.53
C GLY A 130 -30.52 -2.98 -24.11
N ARG A 131 -31.44 -2.18 -23.55
CA ARG A 131 -32.87 -2.42 -23.77
C ARG A 131 -33.69 -1.12 -23.66
N GLN A 132 -34.06 -0.60 -24.83
CA GLN A 132 -35.26 0.23 -25.01
C GLN A 132 -36.48 -0.51 -24.44
N LYS A 133 -37.34 0.21 -23.73
CA LYS A 133 -38.79 0.20 -23.91
C LYS A 133 -39.34 1.58 -23.61
#